data_AF-A0A9C9DJE1-F1
#
_entry.id   AF-A0A9C9DJE1-F1
#
_cell.length_a   1.000
_cell.length_b   1.000
_cell.length_c   1.000
_cell.angle_alpha   90.00
_cell.angle_beta   90.00
_cell.angle_gamma   90.00
#
_symmetry.space_group_name_H-M   'P 1'
#
loop_
_entity.id
_entity.type
_entity.pdbx_description
1 polymer ?
#
loop_
_entity_poly.entity_id
_entity_poly.type
_entity_poly.pdbx_seq_one_letter_code
_entity_poly.pdbx_strand_id
1 'polypeptide(L)'
;WTLVYHVLTEQELDAELVITRADIKYRAPVIGTIRCECQLSKNQLQAFVNELVKKDRARIEAEVTIGKLPEAHLHATLFASRKKSK
;
A
#
# COMPACT_ATOMS: atom_id res chain seq x y z
N TRP A 1 2.33 -0.56 2.92
CA TRP A 1 2.50 0.76 3.58
C TRP A 1 3.69 1.52 3.00
N THR A 2 4.92 1.02 3.14
CA THR A 2 6.15 1.72 2.71
C THR A 2 6.16 2.20 1.26
N LEU A 3 5.75 1.38 0.29
CA LEU A 3 5.71 1.79 -1.12
C LEU A 3 4.79 3.01 -1.36
N VAL A 4 3.57 2.96 -0.82
CA VAL A 4 2.59 4.05 -0.98
C VAL A 4 3.05 5.29 -0.21
N TYR A 5 3.61 5.12 0.99
CA TYR A 5 4.18 6.22 1.77
C TYR A 5 5.34 6.92 1.05
N HIS A 6 6.22 6.14 0.42
CA HIS A 6 7.33 6.66 -0.38
C HIS A 6 6.81 7.51 -1.55
N VAL A 7 5.81 7.04 -2.28
CA VAL A 7 5.18 7.82 -3.37
C VAL A 7 4.58 9.13 -2.86
N LEU A 8 3.90 9.13 -1.71
CA LEU A 8 3.39 10.38 -1.11
C LEU A 8 4.52 11.35 -0.77
N THR A 9 5.64 10.83 -0.27
CA THR A 9 6.82 11.62 0.08
C THR A 9 7.48 12.21 -1.17
N GLU A 10 7.67 11.42 -2.24
CA GLU A 10 8.23 11.90 -3.51
C GLU A 10 7.37 12.97 -4.19
N GLN A 11 6.06 12.94 -3.96
CA GLN A 11 5.12 13.93 -4.49
C GLN A 11 4.89 15.12 -3.54
N GLU A 12 5.64 15.19 -2.43
CA GLU A 12 5.52 16.23 -1.39
C GLU A 12 4.09 16.41 -0.86
N LEU A 13 3.33 15.31 -0.77
CA LEU A 13 1.95 15.32 -0.29
C LEU A 13 1.91 15.13 1.23
N ASP A 14 1.56 16.18 1.96
CA ASP A 14 1.27 16.08 3.41
C ASP A 14 -0.08 15.40 3.65
N ALA A 15 -0.02 14.06 3.72
CA ALA A 15 -1.17 13.20 3.96
C ALA A 15 -0.87 12.16 5.04
N GLU A 16 -1.88 11.84 5.82
CA GLU A 16 -1.87 10.68 6.69
C GLU A 16 -2.20 9.44 5.86
N LEU A 17 -1.46 8.35 6.06
CA LEU A 17 -1.65 7.08 5.37
C LEU A 17 -1.88 5.97 6.40
N VAL A 18 -3.05 5.34 6.34
CA VAL A 18 -3.45 4.24 7.23
C VAL A 18 -3.79 2.99 6.44
N ILE A 19 -3.65 1.82 7.07
CA ILE A 19 -4.19 0.57 6.56
C ILE A 19 -5.58 0.42 7.17
N THR A 20 -6.62 0.33 6.35
CA THR A 20 -8.02 0.17 6.81
C THR A 20 -8.47 -1.29 6.84
N ARG A 21 -7.83 -2.15 6.05
CA ARG A 21 -8.08 -3.59 6.03
C ARG A 21 -6.82 -4.34 5.60
N ALA A 22 -6.57 -5.49 6.22
CA ALA A 22 -5.48 -6.38 5.86
C ALA A 22 -5.95 -7.83 6.02
N ASP A 23 -5.96 -8.59 4.93
CA ASP A 23 -6.28 -10.01 4.94
C ASP A 23 -5.06 -10.80 4.46
N ILE A 24 -4.63 -11.77 5.27
CA ILE A 24 -3.50 -12.65 4.92
C ILE A 24 -4.00 -14.08 4.72
N LYS A 25 -3.55 -14.71 3.64
CA LYS A 25 -3.82 -16.11 3.32
C LYS A 25 -2.50 -16.87 3.32
N TYR A 26 -2.39 -17.86 4.19
CA TYR A 26 -1.26 -18.78 4.25
C TYR A 26 -1.58 -20.04 3.44
N ARG A 27 -0.68 -20.42 2.55
CA ARG A 27 -0.76 -21.66 1.75
C ARG A 27 0.25 -22.70 2.24
N ALA A 28 1.37 -22.25 2.78
CA ALA A 28 2.39 -23.07 3.41
C ALA A 28 3.15 -22.26 4.48
N PRO A 29 3.89 -22.91 5.40
CA PRO A 29 4.80 -22.21 6.30
C PRO A 29 5.90 -21.47 5.54
N VAL A 30 6.21 -20.25 5.96
CA VAL A 30 7.40 -19.53 5.49
C VAL A 30 8.59 -19.97 6.33
N ILE A 31 9.54 -20.69 5.74
CA ILE A 31 10.71 -21.22 6.45
C ILE A 31 11.97 -20.45 6.02
N GLY A 32 12.73 -19.95 7.00
CA GLY A 32 13.95 -19.18 6.76
C GLY A 32 13.70 -17.68 6.57
N THR A 33 14.47 -17.03 5.69
CA THR A 33 14.39 -15.58 5.46
C THR A 33 13.04 -15.18 4.87
N ILE A 34 12.33 -14.28 5.55
CA ILE A 34 11.06 -13.72 5.09
C ILE A 34 11.35 -12.59 4.09
N ARG A 35 10.96 -12.79 2.83
CA ARG A 35 10.97 -11.76 1.77
C ARG A 35 9.52 -11.35 1.49
N CYS A 36 9.26 -10.05 1.44
CA CYS A 36 7.96 -9.50 1.11
C CYS A 36 8.10 -8.65 -0.16
N GLU A 37 7.28 -8.92 -1.17
CA GLU A 37 7.25 -8.18 -2.42
C GLU A 37 5.88 -7.58 -2.64
N CYS A 38 5.84 -6.26 -2.75
CA CYS A 38 4.65 -5.50 -3.09
C CYS A 38 4.81 -4.97 -4.52
N GLN A 39 3.80 -5.19 -5.37
CA GLN A 39 3.79 -4.61 -6.71
C GLN A 39 2.54 -3.76 -6.89
N LEU A 40 2.75 -2.50 -7.26
CA LEU A 40 1.71 -1.59 -7.73
C LEU A 40 2.18 -1.04 -9.07
N SER A 41 1.29 -1.05 -10.07
CA SER A 41 1.61 -0.44 -11.36
C SER A 41 1.73 1.08 -11.21
N LYS A 42 2.53 1.70 -12.09
CA LYS A 42 2.62 3.17 -12.18
C LYS A 42 1.25 3.82 -12.37
N ASN A 43 0.37 3.20 -13.15
CA ASN A 43 -0.99 3.71 -13.40
C ASN A 43 -1.85 3.69 -12.13
N GLN A 44 -1.78 2.63 -11.31
CA GLN A 44 -2.49 2.58 -10.03
C GLN A 44 -2.01 3.66 -9.07
N LEU A 45 -0.69 3.83 -8.96
CA LEU A 45 -0.09 4.86 -8.11
C LEU A 45 -0.48 6.26 -8.58
N GLN A 46 -0.42 6.54 -9.88
CA GLN A 46 -0.80 7.83 -10.44
C GLN A 46 -2.29 8.13 -10.23
N ALA A 47 -3.16 7.14 -10.43
CA ALA A 47 -4.60 7.29 -10.19
C ALA A 47 -4.89 7.62 -8.72
N PHE A 48 -4.23 6.93 -7.79
CA PHE A 48 -4.34 7.19 -6.35
C PHE A 48 -3.88 8.61 -5.99
N VAL A 49 -2.72 9.05 -6.49
CA VAL A 49 -2.20 10.41 -6.27
C VAL A 49 -3.17 11.45 -6.82
N ASN A 50 -3.65 11.27 -8.05
CA ASN A 50 -4.59 12.19 -8.69
C ASN A 50 -5.90 12.30 -7.89
N GLU A 51 -6.40 11.18 -7.38
CA GLU A 51 -7.60 11.17 -6.54
C GLU A 51 -7.36 11.90 -5.21
N LEU A 52 -6.22 11.67 -4.56
CA LEU A 52 -5.85 12.32 -3.31
C LEU A 52 -5.72 13.83 -3.49
N VAL A 53 -5.11 14.28 -4.60
CA VAL A 53 -5.00 15.69 -4.94
C VAL A 53 -6.37 16.31 -5.20
N LYS A 54 -7.28 15.60 -5.87
CA LYS A 54 -8.58 16.13 -6.26
C LYS A 54 -9.60 16.15 -5.12
N LYS A 55 -9.56 15.17 -4.22
CA LYS A 55 -10.62 14.94 -3.22
C LYS A 55 -10.14 15.05 -1.76
N ASP A 56 -8.87 15.36 -1.55
CA ASP A 56 -8.17 15.31 -0.26
C ASP A 56 -8.18 13.94 0.44
N ARG A 57 -8.65 12.90 -0.27
CA ARG A 57 -8.67 11.52 0.19
C ARG A 57 -8.62 10.55 -0.96
N ALA A 58 -7.96 9.42 -0.76
CA ALA A 58 -7.90 8.34 -1.75
C ALA A 58 -7.71 6.98 -1.08
N ARG A 59 -8.09 5.93 -1.80
CA ARG A 59 -7.92 4.54 -1.40
C ARG A 59 -7.08 3.81 -2.44
N ILE A 60 -6.20 2.92 -2.00
CA ILE A 60 -5.47 2.02 -2.88
C ILE A 60 -5.39 0.63 -2.25
N GLU A 61 -5.43 -0.39 -3.09
CA GLU A 61 -5.26 -1.78 -2.68
C GLU A 61 -3.87 -2.25 -3.10
N ALA A 62 -3.19 -2.95 -2.20
CA ALA A 62 -1.85 -3.47 -2.40
C ALA A 62 -1.84 -4.97 -2.13
N GLU A 63 -1.23 -5.71 -3.05
CA GLU A 63 -0.95 -7.13 -2.89
C GLU A 63 0.52 -7.32 -2.53
N VAL A 64 0.76 -8.14 -1.50
CA VAL A 64 2.10 -8.49 -1.04
C VAL A 64 2.25 -10.00 -1.07
N THR A 65 3.23 -10.46 -1.84
CA THR A 65 3.68 -11.86 -1.84
C THR A 65 4.74 -12.05 -0.77
N ILE A 66 4.61 -13.10 0.04
CA ILE A 66 5.49 -13.39 1.16
C ILE A 66 6.13 -14.76 0.96
N GLY A 67 7.47 -14.79 1.03
CA GLY A 67 8.32 -15.97 0.88
C GLY A 67 8.91 -16.12 -0.53
N LYS A 68 9.43 -17.31 -0.86
CA LYS A 68 10.09 -17.59 -2.16
C LYS A 68 9.15 -18.24 -3.17
N LEU A 69 8.17 -19.00 -2.70
CA LEU A 69 7.21 -19.75 -3.49
C LEU A 69 5.79 -19.45 -2.95
N PRO A 70 5.24 -18.30 -3.36
CA PRO A 70 4.23 -17.50 -2.63
C PRO A 70 3.51 -18.22 -1.48
N GLU A 71 4.22 -18.43 -0.37
CA GLU A 71 3.78 -19.25 0.75
C GLU A 71 2.65 -18.54 1.51
N ALA A 72 2.65 -17.21 1.48
CA ALA A 72 1.52 -16.40 1.91
C ALA A 72 1.29 -15.19 0.99
N HIS A 73 0.04 -14.75 0.96
CA HIS A 73 -0.38 -13.53 0.28
C HIS A 73 -1.12 -12.61 1.23
N LEU A 74 -0.72 -11.35 1.27
CA LEU A 74 -1.39 -10.29 2.02
C LEU A 74 -2.07 -9.33 1.04
N HIS A 75 -3.36 -9.12 1.21
CA HIS A 75 -4.12 -8.06 0.56
C HIS A 75 -4.33 -6.94 1.58
N ALA A 76 -3.81 -5.75 1.31
CA ALA A 76 -3.99 -4.59 2.16
C ALA A 76 -4.79 -3.51 1.43
N THR A 77 -5.78 -2.94 2.11
CA THR A 77 -6.42 -1.69 1.72
C THR A 77 -5.78 -0.55 2.50
N LEU A 78 -5.28 0.44 1.77
CA LEU A 78 -4.74 1.66 2.34
C LEU A 78 -5.66 2.84 2.03
N PHE A 79 -5.73 3.78 2.96
CA PHE A 79 -6.44 5.02 2.81
C PHE A 79 -5.52 6.17 3.16
N ALA A 80 -5.49 7.19 2.29
CA ALA A 80 -4.81 8.43 2.55
C ALA A 80 -5.80 9.58 2.65
N SER A 81 -5.51 10.53 3.54
CA SER A 81 -6.22 11.81 3.63
C SER A 81 -5.25 12.94 3.91
N ARG A 82 -5.41 14.09 3.25
CA ARG A 82 -4.61 15.28 3.55
C ARG A 82 -4.85 15.73 4.99
N LYS A 83 -3.80 16.20 5.65
CA LYS A 83 -3.97 16.85 6.95
C LYS A 83 -4.72 18.16 6.74
N LYS A 84 -5.85 18.31 7.42
CA LYS A 84 -6.47 19.63 7.53
C LYS A 84 -5.57 20.47 8.44
N SER A 85 -5.14 21.64 7.98
CA SER A 85 -4.57 22.64 8.88
C SER A 85 -5.61 22.89 9.96
N LYS A 86 -5.27 22.58 11.22
CA LYS A 86 -6.04 23.05 12.37
C LYS A 86 -5.88 24.55 12.52
#